data_AF-A0A7I4B5C4-F1
#
_entry.id   AF-A0A7I4B5C4-F1
#
_cell.length_a   1.000
_cell.length_b   1.000
_cell.length_c   1.000
_cell.angle_alpha   90.00
_cell.angle_beta   90.00
_cell.angle_gamma   90.00
#
_symmetry.space_group_name_H-M   'P 1'
#
loop_
_entity.id
_entity.type
_entity.pdbx_description
1 polymer ?
#
loop_
_entity_poly.entity_id
_entity_poly.type
_entity_poly.pdbx_seq_one_letter_code
_entity_poly.pdbx_strand_id
1 'polypeptide(L)'
;MAVSTMVRSSAMLRNSIADAPASPLGAFERRPSWVASHHRRGVIFGEASEESFLGQSVRLAHSRSTGSVKRAGRWIVEAAATFDTQTKVARVRIGTRGSPLALAQAYQTRDKLKAAHPGLAEEGALEIIIIKTTGDKILSQPLADIGGKGLFTKEIDDALLNGDIDIAVHSMKDVPTYLPEGTILPCNLPREDVRDAFICPNYSSLAELPEGSVVGSASLRRQSQILHKYPHLKVENFRGNVQTRLRKLSEGTVQATLLALAGLKRLDMTEHITAILATDDMLPAIAQGAIGIACRTGDSKMVS
;
A
#
# COMPACT_ATOMS: atom_id res chain seq x y z
N MET A 1 -38.69 -17.67 -56.21
CA MET A 1 -38.76 -16.78 -55.04
C MET A 1 -37.35 -16.73 -54.44
N ALA A 2 -36.41 -15.90 -54.92
CA ALA A 2 -36.19 -14.49 -54.51
C ALA A 2 -36.48 -14.30 -53.01
N VAL A 3 -35.53 -13.97 -52.13
CA VAL A 3 -34.86 -12.66 -52.05
C VAL A 3 -33.44 -12.77 -51.47
N SER A 4 -32.59 -11.87 -51.99
CA SER A 4 -31.19 -11.57 -51.69
C SER A 4 -31.08 -10.42 -50.67
N THR A 5 -30.06 -10.44 -49.81
CA THR A 5 -29.55 -9.26 -49.06
C THR A 5 -28.04 -9.43 -48.93
N MET A 6 -27.23 -8.97 -49.89
CA MET A 6 -26.77 -7.61 -50.17
C MET A 6 -25.96 -6.95 -49.03
N VAL A 7 -24.64 -7.09 -49.19
CA VAL A 7 -23.57 -6.24 -48.66
C VAL A 7 -23.78 -4.80 -49.13
N ARG A 8 -23.54 -3.80 -48.27
CA ARG A 8 -22.96 -2.50 -48.69
C ARG A 8 -22.42 -1.67 -47.52
N SER A 9 -21.18 -1.25 -47.71
CA SER A 9 -20.46 -0.17 -47.06
C SER A 9 -20.91 1.19 -47.64
N SER A 10 -20.87 2.26 -46.83
CA SER A 10 -20.67 3.67 -47.22
C SER A 10 -20.62 4.52 -45.93
N ALA A 11 -19.50 5.15 -45.59
CA ALA A 11 -18.96 6.40 -46.14
C ALA A 11 -19.59 7.67 -45.54
N MET A 12 -18.72 8.43 -44.87
CA MET A 12 -18.65 9.89 -44.68
C MET A 12 -19.94 10.72 -44.71
N LEU A 13 -20.17 11.42 -43.59
CA LEU A 13 -20.78 12.76 -43.58
C LEU A 13 -19.89 13.68 -42.74
N ARG A 14 -19.25 14.65 -43.42
CA ARG A 14 -18.79 15.92 -42.85
C ARG A 14 -19.82 16.99 -43.23
N ASN A 15 -20.16 17.86 -42.28
CA ASN A 15 -20.63 19.25 -42.47
C ASN A 15 -20.47 19.93 -41.10
N SER A 16 -19.57 20.90 -40.95
CA SER A 16 -19.71 22.35 -41.21
C SER A 16 -20.59 23.05 -40.15
N ILE A 17 -19.99 23.77 -39.18
CA ILE A 17 -19.72 25.24 -39.16
C ILE A 17 -20.81 26.04 -38.40
N ALA A 18 -20.32 27.05 -37.68
CA ALA A 18 -20.95 28.21 -37.02
C ALA A 18 -21.32 28.01 -35.55
N ASP A 19 -20.59 28.56 -34.57
CA ASP A 19 -20.24 29.96 -34.21
C ASP A 19 -21.26 30.67 -33.29
N ALA A 20 -20.73 31.01 -32.10
CA ALA A 20 -21.05 32.12 -31.18
C ALA A 20 -22.32 32.05 -30.30
N PRO A 21 -22.39 32.79 -29.16
CA PRO A 21 -21.41 33.76 -28.62
C PRO A 21 -20.99 33.55 -27.15
N ALA A 22 -19.82 34.11 -26.82
CA ALA A 22 -19.36 34.41 -25.47
C ALA A 22 -19.89 35.77 -25.00
N SER A 23 -20.18 35.92 -23.70
CA SER A 23 -20.21 37.18 -22.90
C SER A 23 -20.68 36.90 -21.46
N PRO A 24 -20.40 37.75 -20.46
CA PRO A 24 -19.17 38.49 -20.21
C PRO A 24 -18.66 38.35 -18.75
N LEU A 25 -17.44 38.84 -18.58
CA LEU A 25 -16.72 39.04 -17.31
C LEU A 25 -17.52 39.88 -16.30
N GLY A 26 -17.67 39.35 -15.09
CA GLY A 26 -18.07 40.10 -13.91
C GLY A 26 -16.85 40.30 -12.99
N ALA A 27 -16.35 41.53 -12.92
CA ALA A 27 -15.36 41.97 -11.96
C ALA A 27 -15.96 41.95 -10.54
N PHE A 28 -15.23 41.42 -9.56
CA PHE A 28 -15.51 41.71 -8.15
C PHE A 28 -14.24 42.13 -7.43
N GLU A 29 -14.36 43.27 -6.76
CA GLU A 29 -13.31 44.06 -6.15
C GLU A 29 -12.70 43.40 -4.92
N ARG A 30 -11.43 43.74 -4.66
CA ARG A 30 -10.73 43.46 -3.41
C ARG A 30 -11.03 44.57 -2.39
N ARG A 31 -11.14 44.19 -1.10
CA ARG A 31 -10.50 44.75 0.12
C ARG A 31 -11.42 44.57 1.36
N PRO A 32 -10.91 44.68 2.61
CA PRO A 32 -9.62 44.25 3.15
C PRO A 32 -9.75 43.43 4.46
N SER A 33 -8.60 42.93 4.87
CA SER A 33 -8.19 42.32 6.14
C SER A 33 -8.97 42.67 7.42
N TRP A 34 -9.28 41.64 8.22
CA TRP A 34 -9.34 41.73 9.68
C TRP A 34 -8.22 40.90 10.30
N VAL A 35 -7.34 41.61 11.00
CA VAL A 35 -6.32 41.07 11.90
C VAL A 35 -6.98 40.89 13.26
N ALA A 36 -6.99 39.67 13.79
CA ALA A 36 -7.24 39.42 15.21
C ALA A 36 -6.06 38.65 15.79
N SER A 37 -5.20 39.40 16.47
CA SER A 37 -4.11 38.91 17.30
C SER A 37 -4.66 38.22 18.56
N HIS A 38 -4.27 36.97 18.81
CA HIS A 38 -4.29 36.41 20.16
C HIS A 38 -2.91 35.89 20.54
N HIS A 39 -2.47 36.37 21.71
CA HIS A 39 -1.19 36.13 22.33
C HIS A 39 -1.07 34.73 22.93
N ARG A 40 0.10 34.13 22.67
CA ARG A 40 0.94 33.25 23.50
C ARG A 40 0.29 32.42 24.61
N ARG A 41 0.60 31.12 24.61
CA ARG A 41 1.40 30.48 25.69
C ARG A 41 2.35 29.45 25.07
N GLY A 42 3.64 29.64 25.34
CA GLY A 42 4.70 28.72 24.92
C GLY A 42 4.81 27.53 25.87
N VAL A 43 5.22 26.40 25.32
CA VAL A 43 5.81 25.28 26.05
C VAL A 43 7.16 25.03 25.42
N ILE A 44 8.20 25.18 26.23
CA ILE A 44 9.60 24.95 25.89
C ILE A 44 9.82 23.44 25.95
N PHE A 45 10.18 22.81 24.84
CA PHE A 45 10.85 21.51 24.84
C PHE A 45 12.28 21.73 24.39
N GLY A 46 13.23 21.41 25.27
CA GLY A 46 14.65 21.42 24.96
C GLY A 46 15.00 20.23 24.08
N GLU A 47 15.61 20.50 22.93
CA GLU A 47 16.28 19.48 22.13
C GLU A 47 17.68 19.23 22.69
N ALA A 48 17.93 17.97 23.04
CA ALA A 48 19.23 17.44 23.39
C ALA A 48 20.04 17.21 22.10
N SER A 49 21.25 17.73 22.08
CA SER A 49 22.23 17.59 21.00
C SER A 49 22.84 16.19 20.96
N GLU A 50 22.99 15.67 19.74
CA GLU A 50 23.77 14.49 19.38
C GLU A 50 25.24 14.66 19.76
N GLU A 51 25.80 13.73 20.53
CA GLU A 51 27.26 13.54 20.62
C GLU A 51 27.65 12.12 20.23
N SER A 52 28.60 12.11 19.31
CA SER A 52 29.29 10.99 18.70
C SER A 52 30.24 10.31 19.68
N PHE A 53 30.10 9.00 19.89
CA PHE A 53 31.10 8.19 20.59
C PHE A 53 31.85 7.33 19.58
N LEU A 54 32.97 7.86 19.11
CA LEU A 54 34.00 7.13 18.36
C LEU A 54 35.35 7.42 19.01
N GLY A 55 36.00 6.36 19.51
CA GLY A 55 37.42 6.37 19.81
C GLY A 55 37.79 6.26 21.28
N GLN A 56 38.00 5.03 21.76
CA GLN A 56 38.98 4.79 22.82
C GLN A 56 39.89 3.62 22.41
N SER A 57 41.05 3.98 21.89
CA SER A 57 42.19 3.09 21.68
C SER A 57 42.91 2.88 23.01
N VAL A 58 42.91 1.65 23.52
CA VAL A 58 43.66 1.26 24.72
C VAL A 58 45.12 1.02 24.34
N ARG A 59 46.03 1.80 24.92
CA ARG A 59 47.49 1.58 24.82
C ARG A 59 47.93 0.52 25.85
N LEU A 60 48.63 -0.51 25.37
CA LEU A 60 49.29 -1.53 26.18
C LEU A 60 50.57 -0.98 26.82
N ALA A 61 50.60 -0.94 28.15
CA ALA A 61 51.81 -0.67 28.92
C ALA A 61 52.66 -1.94 29.04
N HIS A 62 53.95 -1.82 28.71
CA HIS A 62 54.96 -2.84 28.95
C HIS A 62 55.45 -2.74 30.39
N SER A 63 55.43 -3.85 31.14
CA SER A 63 56.31 -4.02 32.30
C SER A 63 57.06 -5.34 32.19
N ARG A 64 58.39 -5.25 32.30
CA ARG A 64 59.28 -6.39 32.48
C ARG A 64 59.31 -6.71 33.97
N SER A 65 59.10 -7.96 34.34
CA SER A 65 59.63 -8.49 35.60
C SER A 65 60.14 -9.91 35.40
N THR A 66 61.36 -10.10 35.88
CA THR A 66 62.13 -11.34 35.93
C THR A 66 61.71 -12.16 37.15
N GLY A 67 61.40 -13.44 36.98
CA GLY A 67 61.12 -14.34 38.10
C GLY A 67 60.84 -15.77 37.63
N SER A 68 61.83 -16.64 37.81
CA SER A 68 61.77 -18.07 37.53
C SER A 68 60.86 -18.78 38.52
N VAL A 69 59.76 -19.40 38.06
CA VAL A 69 58.98 -20.37 38.84
C VAL A 69 58.46 -21.50 37.95
N LYS A 70 59.01 -22.69 38.22
CA LYS A 70 58.52 -24.08 38.06
C LYS A 70 57.42 -24.38 37.03
N ARG A 71 57.76 -25.21 36.05
CA ARG A 71 56.86 -25.90 35.10
C ARG A 71 55.80 -26.72 35.84
N ALA A 72 54.53 -26.33 35.68
CA ALA A 72 53.39 -27.22 35.80
C ALA A 72 52.72 -27.27 34.41
N GLY A 73 52.66 -28.46 33.81
CA GLY A 73 52.04 -28.69 32.51
C GLY A 73 50.55 -28.43 32.58
N ARG A 74 50.13 -27.24 32.12
CA ARG A 74 48.73 -26.86 31.97
C ARG A 74 48.38 -26.99 30.50
N TRP A 75 47.61 -28.02 30.17
CA TRP A 75 47.00 -28.17 28.86
C TRP A 75 46.03 -27.00 28.66
N ILE A 76 46.41 -26.05 27.80
CA ILE A 76 45.47 -25.05 27.28
C ILE A 76 44.65 -25.78 26.22
N VAL A 77 43.41 -26.14 26.58
CA VAL A 77 42.42 -26.58 25.59
C VAL A 77 41.86 -25.30 24.99
N GLU A 78 42.36 -24.92 23.82
CA GLU A 78 41.82 -23.81 23.05
C GLU A 78 40.50 -24.29 22.43
N ALA A 79 39.40 -24.05 23.15
CA ALA A 79 38.06 -24.29 22.63
C ALA A 79 37.75 -23.17 21.63
N ALA A 80 38.21 -23.34 20.39
CA ALA A 80 37.71 -22.59 19.26
C ALA A 80 36.27 -23.04 19.00
N ALA A 81 35.30 -22.33 19.56
CA ALA A 81 33.90 -22.46 19.16
C ALA A 81 33.79 -21.93 17.73
N THR A 82 33.92 -22.80 16.75
CA THR A 82 33.46 -22.54 15.40
C THR A 82 31.94 -22.43 15.45
N PHE A 83 31.44 -21.20 15.52
CA PHE A 83 30.04 -20.93 15.22
C PHE A 83 29.86 -21.20 13.72
N ASP A 84 29.32 -22.37 13.40
CA ASP A 84 28.84 -22.66 12.05
C ASP A 84 27.61 -21.79 11.79
N THR A 85 27.83 -20.58 11.26
CA THR A 85 26.76 -19.75 10.71
C THR A 85 26.34 -20.30 9.36
N GLN A 86 25.82 -21.53 9.33
CA GLN A 86 25.07 -22.03 8.19
C GLN A 86 23.90 -21.07 7.96
N THR A 87 23.99 -20.31 6.88
CA THR A 87 22.91 -19.41 6.47
C THR A 87 21.75 -20.29 6.04
N LYS A 88 20.76 -20.44 6.92
CA LYS A 88 19.59 -21.30 6.70
C LYS A 88 18.82 -20.75 5.49
N VAL A 89 18.82 -21.48 4.37
CA VAL A 89 18.08 -21.10 3.17
C VAL A 89 16.58 -21.17 3.45
N ALA A 90 15.85 -20.10 3.13
CA ALA A 90 14.42 -20.05 3.33
C ALA A 90 13.71 -21.15 2.53
N ARG A 91 12.69 -21.78 3.12
CA ARG A 91 11.91 -22.84 2.47
C ARG A 91 10.85 -22.27 1.53
N VAL A 92 10.34 -21.07 1.83
CA VAL A 92 9.41 -20.30 1.00
C VAL A 92 9.72 -18.80 1.12
N ARG A 93 9.92 -18.14 -0.01
CA ARG A 93 10.08 -16.69 -0.14
C ARG A 93 8.77 -16.06 -0.59
N ILE A 94 8.24 -15.15 0.22
CA ILE A 94 6.94 -14.48 0.05
C ILE A 94 7.18 -13.08 -0.49
N GLY A 95 6.92 -12.86 -1.77
CA GLY A 95 6.97 -11.54 -2.40
C GLY A 95 5.77 -10.68 -2.04
N THR A 96 6.03 -9.43 -1.68
CA THR A 96 4.99 -8.45 -1.35
C THR A 96 5.47 -7.02 -1.61
N ARG A 97 4.53 -6.07 -1.69
CA ARG A 97 4.85 -4.65 -1.69
C ARG A 97 5.31 -4.20 -0.30
N GLY A 98 6.09 -3.11 -0.25
CA GLY A 98 6.62 -2.55 1.00
C GLY A 98 5.66 -1.66 1.80
N SER A 99 4.41 -1.48 1.36
CA SER A 99 3.45 -0.67 2.12
C SER A 99 3.02 -1.40 3.41
N PRO A 100 2.70 -0.69 4.51
CA PRO A 100 2.28 -1.34 5.76
C PRO A 100 1.12 -2.33 5.58
N LEU A 101 0.13 -2.00 4.74
CA LEU A 101 -0.99 -2.90 4.46
C LEU A 101 -0.54 -4.17 3.71
N ALA A 102 0.36 -4.05 2.73
CA ALA A 102 0.86 -5.19 1.99
C ALA A 102 1.72 -6.11 2.87
N LEU A 103 2.49 -5.53 3.80
CA LEU A 103 3.21 -6.28 4.83
C LEU A 103 2.25 -7.00 5.78
N ALA A 104 1.19 -6.34 6.24
CA ALA A 104 0.16 -6.98 7.07
C ALA A 104 -0.48 -8.20 6.36
N GLN A 105 -0.72 -8.10 5.06
CA GLN A 105 -1.23 -9.21 4.24
C GLN A 105 -0.22 -10.36 4.09
N ALA A 106 1.06 -10.03 3.90
CA ALA A 106 2.14 -11.02 3.84
C ALA A 106 2.32 -11.72 5.18
N TYR A 107 2.28 -11.00 6.30
CA TYR A 107 2.32 -11.57 7.64
C TYR A 107 1.09 -12.45 7.92
N GLN A 108 -0.12 -12.01 7.56
CA GLN A 108 -1.32 -12.83 7.66
C GLN A 108 -1.19 -14.15 6.87
N THR A 109 -0.59 -14.09 5.69
CA THR A 109 -0.32 -15.28 4.86
C THR A 109 0.72 -16.19 5.52
N ARG A 110 1.84 -15.62 5.97
CA ARG A 110 2.92 -16.32 6.70
C ARG A 110 2.37 -17.06 7.91
N ASP A 111 1.57 -16.40 8.73
CA ASP A 111 1.09 -16.97 9.99
C ASP A 111 0.11 -18.11 9.74
N LYS A 112 -0.71 -18.03 8.68
CA LYS A 112 -1.54 -19.15 8.22
C LYS A 112 -0.70 -20.33 7.71
N LEU A 113 0.37 -20.08 6.97
CA LEU A 113 1.29 -21.13 6.51
C LEU A 113 1.98 -21.81 7.71
N LYS A 114 2.44 -21.05 8.71
CA LYS A 114 3.02 -21.61 9.94
C LYS A 114 2.04 -22.51 10.69
N ALA A 115 0.78 -22.08 10.79
CA ALA A 115 -0.25 -22.84 11.48
C ALA A 115 -0.64 -24.14 10.74
N ALA A 116 -0.69 -24.10 9.40
CA ALA A 116 -1.07 -25.26 8.58
C ALA A 116 0.08 -26.25 8.36
N HIS A 117 1.33 -25.78 8.37
CA HIS A 117 2.51 -26.59 8.07
C HIS A 117 3.57 -26.40 9.17
N PRO A 118 3.66 -27.32 10.16
CA PRO A 118 4.60 -27.19 11.28
C PRO A 118 6.07 -27.05 10.85
N GLY A 119 6.47 -27.67 9.73
CA GLY A 119 7.80 -27.50 9.15
C GLY A 119 8.10 -26.09 8.63
N LEU A 120 7.11 -25.23 8.44
CA LEU A 120 7.28 -23.82 8.09
C LEU A 120 7.25 -22.90 9.32
N ALA A 121 6.99 -23.44 10.52
CA ALA A 121 6.99 -22.67 11.77
C ALA A 121 8.40 -22.36 12.28
N GLU A 122 9.41 -23.14 11.86
CA GLU A 122 10.81 -22.91 12.20
C GLU A 122 11.28 -21.52 11.78
N GLU A 123 12.11 -20.89 12.61
CA GLU A 123 12.75 -19.63 12.26
C GLU A 123 13.56 -19.76 10.96
N GLY A 124 13.45 -18.76 10.09
CA GLY A 124 14.06 -18.73 8.76
C GLY A 124 13.34 -19.57 7.69
N ALA A 125 12.32 -20.37 8.01
CA ALA A 125 11.64 -21.19 6.99
C ALA A 125 10.77 -20.37 6.02
N LEU A 126 10.25 -19.23 6.47
CA LEU A 126 9.45 -18.30 5.67
C LEU A 126 10.15 -16.94 5.65
N GLU A 127 10.46 -16.44 4.46
CA GLU A 127 11.12 -15.15 4.26
C GLU A 127 10.17 -14.19 3.53
N ILE A 128 10.12 -12.93 3.97
CA ILE A 128 9.33 -11.89 3.28
C ILE A 128 10.27 -11.04 2.43
N ILE A 129 10.03 -11.05 1.12
CA ILE A 129 10.79 -10.29 0.13
C ILE A 129 9.98 -9.05 -0.28
N ILE A 130 10.46 -7.88 0.13
CA ILE A 130 9.84 -6.61 -0.23
C ILE A 130 10.27 -6.20 -1.63
N ILE A 131 9.28 -6.01 -2.50
CA ILE A 131 9.49 -5.61 -3.90
C ILE A 131 8.86 -4.23 -4.10
N LYS A 132 9.65 -3.29 -4.61
CA LYS A 132 9.21 -1.92 -4.90
C LYS A 132 8.61 -1.85 -6.30
N THR A 133 7.34 -1.49 -6.40
CA THR A 133 6.62 -1.44 -7.68
C THR A 133 6.63 -0.06 -8.31
N THR A 134 6.38 0.02 -9.61
CA THR A 134 6.24 1.32 -10.30
C THR A 134 5.09 2.15 -9.72
N GLY A 135 3.99 1.51 -9.32
CA GLY A 135 2.87 2.17 -8.63
C GLY A 135 3.22 2.80 -7.29
N ASP A 136 4.30 2.35 -6.63
CA ASP A 136 4.84 2.98 -5.42
C ASP A 136 5.67 4.23 -5.73
N LYS A 137 6.26 4.31 -6.94
CA LYS A 137 7.10 5.44 -7.37
C LYS A 137 6.27 6.59 -7.94
N ILE A 138 5.20 6.30 -8.68
CA ILE A 138 4.39 7.30 -9.38
C ILE A 138 3.17 7.69 -8.53
N LEU A 139 3.33 8.74 -7.73
CA LEU A 139 2.27 9.29 -6.85
C LEU A 139 1.69 10.62 -7.35
N SER A 140 2.31 11.25 -8.35
CA SER A 140 2.00 12.61 -8.82
C SER A 140 0.91 12.68 -9.88
N GLN A 141 0.46 11.55 -10.45
CA GLN A 141 -0.53 11.50 -11.54
C GLN A 141 -1.76 10.66 -11.16
N PRO A 142 -2.96 10.97 -11.69
CA PRO A 142 -4.17 10.16 -11.50
C PRO A 142 -4.00 8.71 -12.01
N LEU A 143 -4.67 7.74 -11.38
CA LEU A 143 -4.44 6.32 -11.72
C LEU A 143 -4.97 5.98 -13.12
N ALA A 144 -6.04 6.66 -13.54
CA ALA A 144 -6.60 6.54 -14.88
C ALA A 144 -5.62 7.00 -15.97
N ASP A 145 -4.74 7.95 -15.64
CA ASP A 145 -3.86 8.62 -16.61
C ASP A 145 -2.50 7.94 -16.74
N ILE A 146 -2.09 7.14 -15.75
CA ILE A 146 -0.74 6.54 -15.71
C ILE A 146 -0.56 5.47 -16.80
N GLY A 147 -1.63 4.86 -17.31
CA GLY A 147 -1.53 3.79 -18.31
C GLY A 147 -0.73 2.57 -17.82
N GLY A 148 -0.81 1.45 -18.55
CA GLY A 148 -0.08 0.23 -18.19
C GLY A 148 -0.85 -0.72 -17.28
N LYS A 149 -0.86 -2.00 -17.67
CA LYS A 149 -1.45 -3.10 -16.87
C LYS A 149 -0.49 -3.47 -15.73
N GLY A 150 -1.02 -3.72 -14.53
CA GLY A 150 -0.22 -4.28 -13.43
C GLY A 150 0.70 -3.30 -12.70
N LEU A 151 0.34 -2.02 -12.54
CA LEU A 151 1.16 -1.00 -11.85
C LEU A 151 1.65 -1.41 -10.45
N PHE A 152 0.92 -2.29 -9.77
CA PHE A 152 1.24 -2.78 -8.43
C PHE A 152 1.65 -4.27 -8.40
N THR A 153 1.67 -4.95 -9.54
CA THR A 153 1.96 -6.39 -9.61
C THR A 153 3.16 -6.71 -10.48
N LYS A 154 3.44 -5.94 -11.54
CA LYS A 154 4.42 -6.28 -12.57
C LYS A 154 5.78 -6.70 -12.00
N GLU A 155 6.38 -5.91 -11.11
CA GLU A 155 7.71 -6.25 -10.57
C GLU A 155 7.69 -7.47 -9.64
N ILE A 156 6.54 -7.77 -9.03
CA ILE A 156 6.34 -8.97 -8.22
C ILE A 156 6.15 -10.18 -9.13
N ASP A 157 5.40 -10.02 -10.22
CA ASP A 157 5.19 -11.04 -11.24
C ASP A 157 6.54 -11.43 -11.88
N ASP A 158 7.38 -10.44 -12.23
CA ASP A 158 8.73 -10.65 -12.76
C ASP A 158 9.61 -11.43 -11.76
N ALA A 159 9.58 -11.06 -10.47
CA ALA A 159 10.31 -11.78 -9.42
C ALA A 159 9.82 -13.22 -9.23
N LEU A 160 8.52 -13.46 -9.37
CA LEU A 160 7.95 -14.80 -9.28
C LEU A 160 8.39 -15.68 -10.45
N LEU A 161 8.38 -15.13 -11.67
CA LEU A 161 8.81 -15.82 -12.89
C LEU A 161 10.32 -16.10 -12.90
N ASN A 162 11.13 -15.17 -12.38
CA ASN A 162 12.58 -15.34 -12.28
C ASN A 162 13.01 -16.30 -11.17
N GLY A 163 12.08 -16.71 -10.30
CA GLY A 163 12.41 -17.56 -9.15
C GLY A 163 13.08 -16.81 -8.01
N ASP A 164 12.94 -15.48 -7.95
CA ASP A 164 13.43 -14.65 -6.84
C ASP A 164 12.52 -14.78 -5.60
N ILE A 165 11.25 -15.08 -5.84
CA ILE A 165 10.24 -15.43 -4.82
C ILE A 165 9.53 -16.72 -5.21
N ASP A 166 8.86 -17.36 -4.25
CA ASP A 166 8.14 -18.62 -4.47
C ASP A 166 6.63 -18.43 -4.53
N ILE A 167 6.11 -17.50 -3.71
CA ILE A 167 4.72 -17.04 -3.77
C ILE A 167 4.65 -15.52 -3.74
N ALA A 168 3.60 -14.95 -4.33
CA ALA A 168 3.33 -13.53 -4.34
C ALA A 168 1.98 -13.23 -3.65
N VAL A 169 1.97 -12.27 -2.73
CA VAL A 169 0.79 -11.90 -1.94
C VAL A 169 0.24 -10.56 -2.39
N HIS A 170 -1.04 -10.52 -2.76
CA HIS A 170 -1.69 -9.35 -3.30
C HIS A 170 -3.03 -9.02 -2.61
N SER A 171 -3.35 -7.73 -2.55
CA SER A 171 -4.75 -7.32 -2.47
C SER A 171 -5.43 -7.65 -3.80
N MET A 172 -6.45 -8.50 -3.80
CA MET A 172 -7.02 -8.99 -5.07
C MET A 172 -7.60 -7.90 -5.98
N LYS A 173 -8.09 -6.80 -5.41
CA LYS A 173 -8.58 -5.66 -6.19
C LYS A 173 -7.50 -4.99 -7.05
N ASP A 174 -6.22 -5.23 -6.75
CA ASP A 174 -5.08 -4.65 -7.45
C ASP A 174 -4.48 -5.65 -8.46
N VAL A 175 -4.97 -6.90 -8.49
CA VAL A 175 -4.54 -7.94 -9.44
C VAL A 175 -5.21 -7.70 -10.79
N PRO A 176 -4.46 -7.66 -11.90
CA PRO A 176 -5.04 -7.56 -13.24
C PRO A 176 -5.96 -8.73 -13.58
N THR A 177 -6.91 -8.51 -14.48
CA THR A 177 -7.84 -9.56 -14.95
C THR A 177 -7.15 -10.68 -15.73
N TYR A 178 -5.98 -10.39 -16.33
CA TYR A 178 -5.14 -11.35 -17.01
C TYR A 178 -3.87 -11.56 -16.17
N LEU A 179 -3.62 -12.80 -15.79
CA LEU A 179 -2.38 -13.17 -15.13
C LEU A 179 -1.26 -13.30 -16.18
N PRO A 180 -0.01 -12.94 -15.83
CA PRO A 180 1.15 -13.20 -16.67
C PRO A 180 1.30 -14.70 -16.97
N GLU A 181 1.68 -15.03 -18.20
CA GLU A 181 1.97 -16.40 -18.59
C GLU A 181 3.05 -17.00 -17.67
N GLY A 182 2.89 -18.25 -17.28
CA GLY A 182 3.77 -18.90 -16.31
C GLY A 182 3.40 -18.66 -14.85
N THR A 183 2.38 -17.84 -14.55
CA THR A 183 1.84 -17.65 -13.19
C THR A 183 0.41 -18.17 -13.06
N ILE A 184 0.03 -18.58 -11.85
CA ILE A 184 -1.33 -18.94 -11.46
C ILE A 184 -1.68 -18.30 -10.12
N LEU A 185 -2.98 -18.10 -9.86
CA LEU A 185 -3.51 -17.58 -8.59
C LEU A 185 -4.49 -18.60 -8.00
N PRO A 186 -3.98 -19.70 -7.40
CA PRO A 186 -4.83 -20.81 -6.96
C PRO A 186 -5.53 -20.54 -5.62
N CYS A 187 -5.12 -19.50 -4.88
CA CYS A 187 -5.54 -19.32 -3.49
C CYS A 187 -6.04 -17.90 -3.20
N ASN A 188 -7.18 -17.84 -2.51
CA ASN A 188 -7.65 -16.65 -1.81
C ASN A 188 -7.82 -16.97 -0.32
N LEU A 189 -7.29 -16.10 0.54
CA LEU A 189 -7.57 -16.19 1.97
C LEU A 189 -9.06 -15.86 2.26
N PRO A 190 -9.60 -16.28 3.43
CA PRO A 190 -10.95 -15.90 3.84
C PRO A 190 -11.18 -14.40 3.70
N ARG A 191 -12.25 -14.04 2.99
CA ARG A 191 -12.52 -12.67 2.59
C ARG A 191 -12.93 -11.84 3.79
N GLU A 192 -12.32 -10.66 3.92
CA GLU A 192 -12.72 -9.68 4.92
C GLU A 192 -13.91 -8.83 4.43
N ASP A 193 -14.48 -8.02 5.32
CA ASP A 193 -15.53 -7.06 5.03
C ASP A 193 -15.23 -6.24 3.77
N VAL A 194 -16.18 -6.31 2.84
CA VAL A 194 -16.04 -5.75 1.50
C VAL A 194 -16.37 -4.26 1.47
N ARG A 195 -16.99 -3.71 2.51
CA ARG A 195 -17.56 -2.36 2.52
C ARG A 195 -16.49 -1.26 2.53
N ASP A 196 -16.90 -0.08 2.07
CA ASP A 196 -16.12 1.14 2.24
C ASP A 196 -16.48 1.80 3.58
N ALA A 197 -15.47 2.36 4.25
CA ALA A 197 -15.61 3.19 5.42
C ALA A 197 -15.51 4.67 5.02
N PHE A 198 -16.46 5.47 5.51
CA PHE A 198 -16.43 6.91 5.51
C PHE A 198 -15.60 7.42 6.69
N ILE A 199 -14.71 8.36 6.40
CA ILE A 199 -13.77 8.95 7.36
C ILE A 199 -13.87 10.46 7.22
N CYS A 200 -14.40 11.10 8.25
CA CYS A 200 -14.58 12.54 8.34
C CYS A 200 -14.48 13.00 9.81
N PRO A 201 -13.64 14.00 10.12
CA PRO A 201 -13.52 14.51 11.48
C PRO A 201 -14.76 15.26 11.99
N ASN A 202 -15.53 15.88 11.09
CA ASN A 202 -16.49 16.93 11.46
C ASN A 202 -17.97 16.57 11.19
N TYR A 203 -18.24 15.52 10.42
CA TYR A 203 -19.59 15.13 9.99
C TYR A 203 -19.74 13.62 10.06
N SER A 204 -20.96 13.12 10.33
CA SER A 204 -21.19 11.69 10.56
C SER A 204 -21.48 10.90 9.28
N SER A 205 -21.86 11.59 8.21
CA SER A 205 -22.21 10.98 6.92
C SER A 205 -21.86 11.87 5.73
N LEU A 206 -21.86 11.28 4.53
CA LEU A 206 -21.73 12.04 3.27
C LEU A 206 -22.89 13.03 3.07
N ALA A 207 -24.09 12.73 3.59
CA ALA A 207 -25.27 13.56 3.44
C ALA A 207 -25.24 14.85 4.28
N GLU A 208 -24.41 14.88 5.33
CA GLU A 208 -24.25 16.04 6.21
C GLU A 208 -23.17 17.02 5.73
N LEU A 209 -22.37 16.63 4.72
CA LEU A 209 -21.33 17.49 4.19
C LEU A 209 -21.94 18.73 3.52
N PRO A 210 -21.50 19.96 3.88
CA PRO A 210 -21.97 21.18 3.23
C PRO A 210 -21.71 21.19 1.72
N GLU A 211 -22.50 21.97 1.00
CA GLU A 211 -22.30 22.19 -0.44
C GLU A 211 -20.85 22.62 -0.75
N GLY A 212 -20.28 22.02 -1.80
CA GLY A 212 -18.91 22.28 -2.22
C GLY A 212 -17.81 21.60 -1.38
N SER A 213 -18.17 20.83 -0.35
CA SER A 213 -17.19 20.03 0.43
C SER A 213 -16.42 19.06 -0.47
N VAL A 214 -15.13 18.88 -0.17
CA VAL A 214 -14.22 18.04 -0.96
C VAL A 214 -14.04 16.68 -0.30
N VAL A 215 -14.36 15.63 -1.04
CA VAL A 215 -14.10 14.23 -0.68
C VAL A 215 -12.86 13.73 -1.44
N GLY A 216 -11.86 13.24 -0.72
CA GLY A 216 -10.66 12.67 -1.35
C GLY A 216 -10.85 11.24 -1.81
N SER A 217 -10.75 10.97 -3.11
CA SER A 217 -10.69 9.61 -3.65
C SER A 217 -10.06 9.57 -5.04
N ALA A 218 -9.05 8.72 -5.23
CA ALA A 218 -8.50 8.41 -6.56
C ALA A 218 -9.27 7.31 -7.33
N SER A 219 -10.36 6.76 -6.76
CA SER A 219 -11.13 5.68 -7.37
C SER A 219 -12.32 6.24 -8.16
N LEU A 220 -12.34 6.04 -9.48
CA LEU A 220 -13.48 6.40 -10.33
C LEU A 220 -14.78 5.71 -9.90
N ARG A 221 -14.70 4.46 -9.40
CA ARG A 221 -15.84 3.74 -8.81
C ARG A 221 -16.48 4.51 -7.66
N ARG A 222 -15.67 5.06 -6.75
CA ARG A 222 -16.17 5.83 -5.60
C ARG A 222 -16.63 7.21 -6.05
N GLN A 223 -15.86 7.88 -6.90
CA GLN A 223 -16.19 9.20 -7.43
C GLN A 223 -17.58 9.19 -8.09
N SER A 224 -17.82 8.25 -9.00
CA SER A 224 -19.10 8.12 -9.70
C SER A 224 -20.28 7.89 -8.75
N GLN A 225 -20.14 6.97 -7.79
CA GLN A 225 -21.21 6.68 -6.83
C GLN A 225 -21.48 7.83 -5.86
N ILE A 226 -20.44 8.52 -5.38
CA ILE A 226 -20.59 9.72 -4.55
C ILE A 226 -21.34 10.80 -5.34
N LEU A 227 -20.87 11.15 -6.54
CA LEU A 227 -21.43 12.23 -7.34
C LEU A 227 -22.83 11.92 -7.88
N HIS A 228 -23.16 10.64 -8.06
CA HIS A 228 -24.50 10.22 -8.42
C HIS A 228 -25.52 10.52 -7.31
N LYS A 229 -25.17 10.21 -6.04
CA LYS A 229 -26.07 10.39 -4.89
C LYS A 229 -25.99 11.80 -4.28
N TYR A 230 -24.82 12.43 -4.35
CA TYR A 230 -24.51 13.71 -3.71
C TYR A 230 -23.85 14.68 -4.72
N PRO A 231 -24.60 15.18 -5.72
CA PRO A 231 -24.05 16.01 -6.81
C PRO A 231 -23.54 17.38 -6.34
N HIS A 232 -23.86 17.81 -5.11
CA HIS A 232 -23.39 19.05 -4.51
C HIS A 232 -21.96 18.95 -3.92
N LEU A 233 -21.40 17.74 -3.83
CA LEU A 233 -20.04 17.50 -3.34
C LEU A 233 -19.02 17.58 -4.48
N LYS A 234 -17.76 17.85 -4.11
CA LYS A 234 -16.60 17.74 -5.00
C LYS A 234 -15.81 16.49 -4.65
N VAL A 235 -15.24 15.82 -5.65
CA VAL A 235 -14.34 14.68 -5.41
C VAL A 235 -13.00 14.94 -6.07
N GLU A 236 -11.93 14.92 -5.27
CA GLU A 236 -10.58 15.21 -5.74
C GLU A 236 -9.66 13.99 -5.68
N ASN A 237 -8.67 13.97 -6.57
CA ASN A 237 -7.69 12.89 -6.63
C ASN A 237 -6.87 12.83 -5.34
N PHE A 238 -6.95 11.70 -4.64
CA PHE A 238 -6.36 11.54 -3.31
C PHE A 238 -5.54 10.25 -3.22
N ARG A 239 -4.22 10.41 -3.27
CA ARG A 239 -3.23 9.33 -3.39
C ARG A 239 -2.33 9.22 -2.15
N GLY A 240 -1.72 8.04 -2.02
CA GLY A 240 -0.89 7.62 -0.89
C GLY A 240 -1.35 6.26 -0.35
N ASN A 241 -0.54 5.66 0.54
CA ASN A 241 -0.98 4.55 1.37
C ASN A 241 -2.03 5.01 2.42
N VAL A 242 -2.56 4.09 3.20
CA VAL A 242 -3.62 4.37 4.21
C VAL A 242 -3.19 5.49 5.16
N GLN A 243 -2.02 5.37 5.77
CA GLN A 243 -1.50 6.33 6.74
C GLN A 243 -1.31 7.72 6.13
N THR A 244 -0.76 7.81 4.91
CA THR A 244 -0.56 9.09 4.22
C THR A 244 -1.89 9.79 3.96
N ARG A 245 -2.93 9.03 3.60
CA ARG A 245 -4.28 9.56 3.36
C ARG A 245 -4.93 10.06 4.65
N LEU A 246 -4.80 9.31 5.74
CA LEU A 246 -5.30 9.73 7.05
C LEU A 246 -4.58 10.99 7.54
N ARG A 247 -3.27 11.08 7.35
CA ARG A 247 -2.51 12.30 7.67
C ARG A 247 -2.99 13.51 6.86
N LYS A 248 -3.09 13.38 5.53
CA LYS A 248 -3.61 14.46 4.66
C LYS A 248 -5.02 14.91 5.03
N LEU A 249 -5.87 13.96 5.47
CA LEU A 249 -7.20 14.27 5.99
C LEU A 249 -7.10 15.10 7.28
N SER A 250 -6.26 14.69 8.24
CA SER A 250 -6.05 15.45 9.48
C SER A 250 -5.43 16.84 9.26
N GLU A 251 -4.64 17.00 8.20
CA GLU A 251 -4.08 18.28 7.75
C GLU A 251 -5.10 19.16 7.01
N GLY A 252 -6.33 18.67 6.78
CA GLY A 252 -7.40 19.44 6.12
C GLY A 252 -7.27 19.54 4.60
N THR A 253 -6.47 18.66 3.95
CA THR A 253 -6.35 18.63 2.47
C THR A 253 -7.71 18.37 1.80
N VAL A 254 -8.55 17.57 2.45
CA VAL A 254 -9.93 17.26 2.06
C VAL A 254 -10.79 17.19 3.33
N GLN A 255 -12.10 17.36 3.22
CA GLN A 255 -13.01 17.29 4.37
C GLN A 255 -13.36 15.85 4.77
N ALA A 256 -13.34 14.92 3.80
CA ALA A 256 -13.58 13.51 4.04
C ALA A 256 -12.82 12.62 3.05
N THR A 257 -12.68 11.34 3.36
CA THR A 257 -12.19 10.32 2.41
C THR A 257 -12.91 9.00 2.62
N LEU A 258 -12.76 8.09 1.64
CA LEU A 258 -13.23 6.71 1.74
C LEU A 258 -12.04 5.75 1.71
N LEU A 259 -12.02 4.79 2.64
CA LEU A 259 -11.06 3.68 2.66
C LEU A 259 -11.80 2.34 2.71
N ALA A 260 -11.14 1.27 2.26
CA ALA A 260 -11.75 -0.07 2.37
C ALA A 260 -11.68 -0.50 3.84
N LEU A 261 -12.80 -0.98 4.41
CA LEU A 261 -12.88 -1.38 5.81
C LEU A 261 -11.86 -2.49 6.14
N ALA A 262 -11.73 -3.48 5.27
CA ALA A 262 -10.72 -4.53 5.37
C ALA A 262 -9.28 -4.00 5.50
N GLY A 263 -8.97 -2.84 4.91
CA GLY A 263 -7.64 -2.23 5.01
C GLY A 263 -7.38 -1.63 6.38
N LEU A 264 -8.40 -0.99 6.97
CA LEU A 264 -8.33 -0.42 8.31
C LEU A 264 -8.26 -1.51 9.38
N LYS A 265 -9.08 -2.57 9.26
CA LYS A 265 -9.06 -3.71 10.19
C LYS A 265 -7.73 -4.45 10.20
N ARG A 266 -7.08 -4.65 9.05
CA ARG A 266 -5.76 -5.30 8.99
C ARG A 266 -4.61 -4.45 9.55
N LEU A 267 -4.83 -3.16 9.70
CA LEU A 267 -3.85 -2.22 10.23
C LEU A 267 -4.16 -1.80 11.67
N ASP A 268 -5.22 -2.34 12.27
CA ASP A 268 -5.74 -1.92 13.58
C ASP A 268 -6.01 -0.40 13.64
N MET A 269 -6.61 0.15 12.58
CA MET A 269 -6.91 1.58 12.39
C MET A 269 -8.42 1.88 12.32
N THR A 270 -9.25 1.06 12.98
CA THR A 270 -10.71 1.17 12.92
C THR A 270 -11.28 2.37 13.68
N GLU A 271 -10.51 2.95 14.60
CA GLU A 271 -10.83 4.16 15.35
C GLU A 271 -11.03 5.39 14.46
N HIS A 272 -10.49 5.37 13.24
CA HIS A 272 -10.71 6.44 12.26
C HIS A 272 -12.06 6.33 11.54
N ILE A 273 -12.79 5.23 11.67
CA ILE A 273 -14.05 5.04 10.95
C ILE A 273 -15.12 5.93 11.55
N THR A 274 -15.68 6.82 10.73
CA THR A 274 -16.86 7.61 11.09
C THR A 274 -18.14 6.81 10.84
N ALA A 275 -18.25 6.18 9.67
CA ALA A 275 -19.39 5.34 9.30
C ALA A 275 -18.98 4.25 8.32
N ILE A 276 -19.70 3.13 8.33
CA ILE A 276 -19.53 2.04 7.35
C ILE A 276 -20.65 2.14 6.32
N LEU A 277 -20.30 2.25 5.04
CA LEU A 277 -21.27 2.39 3.96
C LEU A 277 -21.85 1.03 3.59
N ALA A 278 -23.18 0.94 3.49
CA ALA A 278 -23.84 -0.25 2.99
C ALA A 278 -23.46 -0.52 1.53
N THR A 279 -23.52 -1.78 1.10
CA THR A 279 -23.19 -2.16 -0.28
C THR A 279 -24.15 -1.58 -1.31
N ASP A 280 -25.38 -1.25 -0.90
CA ASP A 280 -26.39 -0.61 -1.75
C ASP A 280 -26.09 0.89 -1.94
N ASP A 281 -25.36 1.51 -0.99
CA ASP A 281 -24.93 2.91 -1.06
C ASP A 281 -23.57 3.08 -1.74
N MET A 282 -22.70 2.09 -1.60
CA MET A 282 -21.34 2.08 -2.15
C MET A 282 -20.95 0.66 -2.53
N LEU A 283 -21.30 0.28 -3.76
CA LEU A 283 -20.97 -1.01 -4.33
C LEU A 283 -19.44 -1.17 -4.34
N PRO A 284 -18.88 -2.25 -3.76
CA PRO A 284 -17.44 -2.39 -3.54
C PRO A 284 -16.68 -2.64 -4.85
N ALA A 285 -15.37 -2.44 -4.81
CA ALA A 285 -14.52 -2.85 -5.94
C ALA A 285 -14.53 -4.38 -6.07
N ILE A 286 -14.36 -4.87 -7.30
CA ILE A 286 -14.17 -6.30 -7.56
C ILE A 286 -13.03 -6.81 -6.66
N ALA A 287 -13.30 -7.94 -6.01
CA ALA A 287 -12.39 -8.60 -5.09
C ALA A 287 -11.88 -7.76 -3.89
N GLN A 288 -12.52 -6.64 -3.55
CA GLN A 288 -12.23 -5.90 -2.32
C GLN A 288 -12.40 -6.82 -1.10
N GLY A 289 -11.47 -6.71 -0.15
CA GLY A 289 -11.45 -7.54 1.07
C GLY A 289 -10.71 -8.87 0.93
N ALA A 290 -10.46 -9.36 -0.28
CA ALA A 290 -9.73 -10.61 -0.50
C ALA A 290 -8.22 -10.40 -0.64
N ILE A 291 -7.45 -11.36 -0.11
CA ILE A 291 -6.01 -11.50 -0.35
C ILE A 291 -5.83 -12.69 -1.28
N GLY A 292 -5.12 -12.47 -2.38
CA GLY A 292 -4.77 -13.51 -3.34
C GLY A 292 -3.33 -13.91 -3.20
N ILE A 293 -3.06 -15.20 -3.43
CA ILE A 293 -1.71 -15.76 -3.41
C ILE A 293 -1.46 -16.38 -4.77
N ALA A 294 -0.44 -15.88 -5.46
CA ALA A 294 0.01 -16.38 -6.75
C ALA A 294 1.30 -17.20 -6.60
N CYS A 295 1.51 -18.15 -7.49
CA CYS A 295 2.73 -18.93 -7.63
C CYS A 295 3.00 -19.25 -9.11
N ARG A 296 4.15 -19.89 -9.39
CA ARG A 296 4.47 -20.34 -10.76
C ARG A 296 3.58 -21.51 -11.18
N THR A 297 3.20 -21.53 -12.45
CA THR A 297 2.55 -22.69 -13.07
C THR A 297 3.47 -23.90 -12.96
N GLY A 298 2.94 -25.05 -12.56
CA GLY A 298 3.70 -26.30 -12.43
C GLY A 298 4.52 -26.42 -11.13
N ASP A 299 4.58 -25.40 -10.29
CA ASP A 299 5.22 -25.47 -8.97
C ASP A 299 4.33 -26.23 -7.97
N SER A 300 4.31 -27.55 -8.10
CA SER A 300 3.42 -28.44 -7.33
C SER A 300 3.62 -28.31 -5.82
N LYS A 301 4.83 -27.96 -5.38
CA LYS A 301 5.15 -27.75 -3.96
C LYS A 301 4.48 -26.48 -3.41
N MET A 302 4.39 -25.41 -4.20
CA MET A 302 3.73 -24.16 -3.79
C MET A 302 2.21 -24.21 -3.94
N VAL A 303 1.68 -25.08 -4.81
CA VAL A 303 0.24 -25.25 -5.03
C VAL A 303 -0.43 -26.10 -3.94
N SER A 304 0.27 -27.10 -3.40
CA SER A 304 -0.24 -28.01 -2.36
C SER A 304 -0.31 -27.35 -0.99
#